data_AF-A0A1G0L2J1-F1
#
_entry.id   AF-A0A1G0L2J1-F1
#
_cell.length_a   1.000
_cell.length_b   1.000
_cell.length_c   1.000
_cell.angle_alpha   90.00
_cell.angle_beta   90.00
_cell.angle_gamma   90.00
#
_symmetry.space_group_name_H-M   'P 1'
#
loop_
_entity.id
_entity.type
_entity.pdbx_description
1 polymer ?
#
loop_
_entity_poly.entity_id
_entity_poly.type
_entity_poly.pdbx_seq_one_letter_code
_entity_poly.pdbx_strand_id
1 'polypeptide(L)'
;MHLLMVGWVTQMIFGVAWWMFPRPAPARSFGNPVLGWSAYAALNAGLLLRALSEPALATAPGPGVRAALVASAALQFLATLAFAATIWPRTRGT
;
A
#
# COMPACT_ATOMS: atom_id res chain seq x y z
N MET A 1 13.16 -0.26 13.49
CA MET A 1 13.83 -0.16 12.16
C MET A 1 12.94 -0.63 11.00
N HIS A 2 12.09 -1.66 11.16
CA HIS A 2 11.24 -2.17 10.07
C HIS A 2 10.08 -1.22 9.65
N LEU A 3 9.46 -0.49 10.59
CA LEU A 3 8.41 0.49 10.29
C LEU A 3 8.80 1.59 9.29
N LEU A 4 10.03 2.11 9.44
CA LEU A 4 10.49 3.26 8.67
C LEU A 4 10.77 2.86 7.22
N MET A 5 11.32 1.67 7.01
CA MET A 5 11.65 1.18 5.66
C MET A 5 10.43 0.59 4.94
N VAL A 6 9.59 -0.23 5.60
CA VAL A 6 8.48 -0.91 4.90
C VAL A 6 7.25 -0.03 4.76
N GLY A 7 7.00 0.88 5.69
CA GLY A 7 5.85 1.78 5.64
C GLY A 7 6.09 3.02 4.82
N TRP A 8 7.02 3.85 5.30
CA TRP A 8 7.22 5.19 4.78
C TRP A 8 7.85 5.20 3.38
N VAL A 9 8.84 4.34 3.12
CA VAL A 9 9.47 4.26 1.79
C VAL A 9 8.47 3.73 0.76
N THR A 10 7.63 2.74 1.09
CA THR A 10 6.62 2.23 0.16
C THR A 10 5.58 3.30 -0.21
N GLN A 11 5.17 4.14 0.76
CA GLN A 11 4.32 5.30 0.49
C GLN A 11 4.97 6.29 -0.47
N MET A 12 6.26 6.60 -0.27
CA MET A 12 7.03 7.44 -1.18
C MET A 12 7.16 6.83 -2.57
N ILE A 13 7.43 5.52 -2.68
CA ILE A 13 7.50 4.81 -3.97
C ILE A 13 6.16 4.91 -4.69
N PHE A 14 5.03 4.70 -4.01
CA PHE A 14 3.70 4.80 -4.63
C PHE A 14 3.39 6.23 -5.06
N GLY A 15 3.71 7.23 -4.24
CA GLY A 15 3.54 8.64 -4.58
C GLY A 15 4.36 9.05 -5.81
N VAL A 16 5.64 8.66 -5.84
CA VAL A 16 6.54 8.94 -6.97
C VAL A 16 6.09 8.19 -8.22
N ALA A 17 5.78 6.89 -8.13
CA ALA A 17 5.31 6.11 -9.27
C ALA A 17 3.99 6.67 -9.83
N TRP A 18 3.08 7.13 -8.96
CA TRP A 18 1.84 7.76 -9.39
C TRP A 18 2.06 9.04 -10.20
N TRP A 19 3.09 9.82 -9.84
CA TRP A 19 3.46 11.06 -10.53
C TRP A 19 4.28 10.81 -11.80
N MET A 20 5.17 9.82 -11.77
CA MET A 20 6.11 9.52 -12.86
C MET A 20 5.44 8.85 -14.06
N PHE A 21 4.42 8.03 -13.86
CA PHE A 21 3.67 7.42 -14.97
C PHE A 21 2.61 8.39 -15.52
N PRO A 22 2.75 8.86 -16.78
CA PRO A 22 1.85 9.83 -17.36
C PRO A 22 0.42 9.30 -17.42
N ARG A 23 -0.54 10.20 -17.23
CA ARG A 23 -1.97 9.87 -17.35
C ARG A 23 -2.29 9.70 -18.84
N PRO A 24 -2.84 8.56 -19.29
CA PRO A 24 -3.22 8.41 -20.68
C PRO A 24 -4.31 9.44 -21.05
N ALA A 25 -4.09 10.18 -22.13
CA ALA A 25 -5.13 11.00 -22.78
C ALA A 25 -5.90 10.12 -23.77
N PRO A 26 -7.24 10.22 -23.88
CA PRO A 26 -8.10 11.32 -23.44
C PRO A 26 -8.72 11.07 -22.05
N ALA A 27 -9.17 12.18 -21.44
CA ALA A 27 -9.78 12.32 -20.11
C ALA A 27 -10.99 11.43 -19.77
N ARG A 28 -11.27 10.37 -20.54
CA ARG A 28 -12.35 9.39 -20.31
C ARG A 28 -11.88 8.07 -19.73
N SER A 29 -10.59 7.75 -19.78
CA SER A 29 -10.05 6.56 -19.10
C SER A 29 -9.43 6.98 -17.77
N PHE A 30 -10.26 7.51 -16.87
CA PHE A 30 -9.89 7.52 -15.46
C PHE A 30 -9.76 6.06 -15.05
N GLY A 31 -8.54 5.52 -15.07
CA GLY A 31 -8.27 4.20 -14.49
C GLY A 31 -8.95 4.13 -13.13
N ASN A 32 -9.69 3.05 -12.89
CA ASN A 32 -10.71 2.96 -11.85
C ASN A 32 -10.27 3.66 -10.54
N PRO A 33 -10.86 4.82 -10.19
CA PRO A 33 -10.39 5.61 -9.05
C PRO A 33 -10.52 4.83 -7.74
N VAL A 34 -11.48 3.90 -7.66
CA VAL A 34 -11.71 3.04 -6.50
C VAL A 34 -10.49 2.15 -6.23
N LEU A 35 -9.78 1.68 -7.27
CA LEU A 35 -8.59 0.84 -7.12
C LEU A 35 -7.39 1.62 -6.55
N GLY A 36 -7.20 2.86 -6.96
CA GLY A 36 -6.15 3.72 -6.41
C GLY A 36 -6.42 4.08 -4.94
N TRP A 37 -7.66 4.44 -4.62
CA TRP A 37 -8.08 4.74 -3.24
C TRP A 37 -8.05 3.51 -2.33
N SER A 38 -8.42 2.32 -2.84
CA SER A 38 -8.35 1.07 -2.06
C SER A 38 -6.91 0.65 -1.79
N ALA A 39 -6.00 0.82 -2.76
CA ALA A 39 -4.57 0.60 -2.57
C ALA A 39 -4.01 1.54 -1.47
N TYR A 40 -4.36 2.83 -1.52
CA TYR A 40 -3.96 3.79 -0.51
C TYR A 40 -4.53 3.45 0.88
N ALA A 41 -5.82 3.13 0.97
CA ALA A 41 -6.47 2.78 2.23
C ALA A 41 -5.89 1.49 2.83
N ALA A 42 -5.68 0.45 2.01
CA ALA A 42 -5.10 -0.82 2.45
C ALA A 42 -3.65 -0.65 2.94
N LEU A 43 -2.85 0.17 2.24
CA LEU A 43 -1.47 0.45 2.64
C LEU A 43 -1.42 1.18 3.99
N ASN A 44 -2.24 2.22 4.17
CA ASN A 44 -2.30 2.99 5.40
C ASN A 44 -2.85 2.16 6.57
N ALA A 45 -3.90 1.37 6.35
CA ALA A 45 -4.44 0.47 7.35
C ALA A 45 -3.40 -0.58 7.80
N GLY A 46 -2.72 -1.21 6.84
CA GLY A 46 -1.64 -2.15 7.13
C GLY A 46 -0.47 -1.52 7.89
N LEU A 47 -0.12 -0.28 7.55
CA LEU A 47 0.94 0.47 8.24
C LEU A 47 0.57 0.85 9.67
N LEU A 48 -0.63 1.37 9.91
CA LEU A 48 -1.13 1.68 11.26
C LEU A 48 -1.15 0.42 12.13
N LEU A 49 -1.62 -0.69 11.58
CA LEU A 49 -1.65 -1.98 12.27
C LEU A 49 -0.24 -2.44 12.65
N ARG A 50 0.74 -2.26 11.75
CA ARG A 50 2.16 -2.54 12.01
C ARG A 50 2.72 -1.62 13.11
N ALA A 51 2.40 -0.32 13.05
CA ALA A 51 2.91 0.69 13.95
C ALA A 51 2.45 0.48 15.39
N LEU A 52 1.24 -0.05 15.58
CA LEU A 52 0.71 -0.42 16.89
C LEU A 52 1.21 -1.81 17.34
N SER A 53 1.37 -2.74 16.41
CA SER A 53 1.73 -4.13 16.73
C SER A 53 3.22 -4.32 17.03
N GLU A 54 4.13 -3.55 16.42
CA GLU A 54 5.57 -3.62 16.71
C GLU A 54 5.91 -3.26 18.18
N PRO A 55 5.48 -2.13 18.75
CA PRO A 55 5.71 -1.83 20.16
C PRO A 55 4.96 -2.81 21.08
N ALA A 56 3.76 -3.25 20.70
CA ALA A 56 3.02 -4.26 21.45
C ALA A 56 3.73 -5.64 21.47
N LEU A 57 4.45 -6.00 20.41
CA LEU A 57 5.24 -7.24 20.39
C LEU A 57 6.44 -7.17 21.35
N ALA A 58 7.02 -5.98 21.50
CA ALA A 58 8.15 -5.75 22.40
C ALA A 58 7.75 -5.73 23.88
N THR A 59 6.52 -5.31 24.20
CA THR A 59 6.03 -5.18 25.59
C THR A 59 5.14 -6.35 26.03
N ALA A 60 4.35 -6.94 25.13
CA ALA A 60 3.41 -8.02 25.43
C ALA A 60 3.23 -8.94 24.19
N PRO A 61 4.17 -9.87 23.94
CA PRO A 61 4.12 -10.78 22.79
C PRO A 61 3.00 -11.82 22.93
N GLY A 62 1.79 -11.44 22.54
CA GLY A 62 0.61 -12.30 22.50
C GLY A 62 0.28 -12.83 21.09
N PRO A 63 -0.47 -13.94 20.96
CA PRO A 63 -0.91 -14.47 19.67
C PRO A 63 -1.76 -13.46 18.86
N GLY A 64 -2.50 -12.57 19.53
CA GLY A 64 -3.24 -11.49 18.88
C GLY A 64 -2.34 -10.47 18.16
N VAL A 65 -1.21 -10.10 18.76
CA VAL A 65 -0.23 -9.18 18.15
C VAL A 65 0.43 -9.82 16.93
N ARG A 66 0.74 -11.12 17.00
CA ARG A 66 1.28 -11.89 15.86
C ARG A 66 0.28 -11.97 14.71
N ALA A 67 -1.00 -12.22 15.01
CA ALA A 67 -2.06 -12.21 14.00
C ALA A 67 -2.22 -10.82 13.34
N ALA A 68 -2.13 -9.74 14.12
CA ALA A 68 -2.18 -8.37 13.61
C ALA A 68 -1.00 -8.05 12.67
N LEU A 69 0.21 -8.55 12.95
CA LEU A 69 1.35 -8.41 12.04
C LEU A 69 1.16 -9.17 10.72
N VAL A 70 0.57 -10.38 10.76
CA VAL A 70 0.23 -11.14 9.55
C VAL A 70 -0.84 -10.41 8.74
N ALA A 71 -1.88 -9.89 9.39
CA ALA A 71 -2.91 -9.09 8.74
C ALA A 71 -2.35 -7.80 8.11
N SER A 72 -1.41 -7.13 8.78
CA SER A 72 -0.67 -5.99 8.25
C SER A 72 0.08 -6.33 6.96
N ALA A 73 0.81 -7.46 6.96
CA ALA A 73 1.55 -7.92 5.79
C ALA A 73 0.61 -8.26 4.61
N ALA A 74 -0.52 -8.92 4.90
CA ALA A 74 -1.53 -9.22 3.89
C ALA A 74 -2.12 -7.94 3.28
N LEU A 75 -2.47 -6.95 4.11
CA LEU A 75 -2.99 -5.66 3.65
C LEU A 75 -1.99 -4.91 2.76
N GLN A 76 -0.71 -4.90 3.12
CA GLN A 76 0.33 -4.26 2.32
C GLN A 76 0.59 -4.98 0.99
N PHE A 77 0.52 -6.31 0.99
CA PHE A 77 0.61 -7.10 -0.23
C PHE A 77 -0.56 -6.80 -1.18
N LEU A 78 -1.80 -6.79 -0.66
CA LEU A 78 -2.99 -6.43 -1.43
C LEU A 78 -2.92 -4.99 -1.95
N ALA A 79 -2.42 -4.05 -1.16
CA ALA A 79 -2.19 -2.67 -1.60
C ALA A 79 -1.24 -2.59 -2.79
N THR A 80 -0.17 -3.40 -2.78
CA THR A 80 0.81 -3.46 -3.87
C THR A 80 0.20 -4.04 -5.14
N LEU A 81 -0.59 -5.11 -5.03
CA LEU A 81 -1.31 -5.69 -6.16
C LEU A 81 -2.34 -4.71 -6.75
N ALA A 82 -3.11 -4.04 -5.90
CA ALA A 82 -4.08 -3.04 -6.32
C ALA A 82 -3.39 -1.86 -7.03
N PHE A 83 -2.28 -1.36 -6.48
CA PHE A 83 -1.51 -0.29 -7.08
C PHE A 83 -0.91 -0.69 -8.44
N ALA A 84 -0.34 -1.90 -8.54
CA ALA A 84 0.16 -2.44 -9.80
C ALA A 84 -0.96 -2.54 -10.85
N ALA A 85 -2.16 -3.01 -10.48
CA ALA A 85 -3.32 -3.04 -11.36
C ALA A 85 -3.78 -1.63 -11.79
N THR A 86 -3.53 -0.61 -10.97
CA THR A 86 -3.85 0.80 -11.28
C THR A 86 -2.84 1.40 -12.28
N ILE A 87 -1.57 0.99 -12.20
CA ILE A 87 -0.49 1.46 -13.09
C ILE A 87 -0.44 0.69 -14.41
N TRP A 88 -0.74 -0.60 -14.42
CA TRP A 88 -0.62 -1.48 -15.58
C TRP A 88 -1.29 -0.96 -16.88
N PRO A 89 -2.46 -0.31 -16.84
CA PRO A 89 -3.06 0.31 -18.02
C PRO A 89 -2.31 1.56 -18.50
N ARG A 90 -1.53 2.23 -17.64
CA ARG A 90 -0.73 3.42 -17.99
C ARG A 90 0.57 3.08 -18.71
N THR A 91 1.15 1.90 -18.44
CA THR A 91 2.38 1.44 -19.10
C THR A 91 2.12 0.80 -20.46
N ARG A 92 0.91 0.30 -20.68
CA ARG A 92 0.48 -0.16 -22.00
C ARG A 92 0.08 1.07 -22.82
N GLY A 93 1.07 1.66 -23.49
CA GLY A 93 0.83 2.70 -24.49
C GLY A 93 -0.12 2.17 -25.56
N THR A 94 -1.27 2.81 -25.68
CA THR A 94 -2.16 2.69 -26.84
C THR A 94 -1.75 3.69 -27.89
#